data_AF-A0A7C1KPV2-F1
#
_entry.id   AF-A0A7C1KPV2-F1
#
_cell.length_a   1.000
_cell.length_b   1.000
_cell.length_c   1.000
_cell.angle_alpha   90.00
_cell.angle_beta   90.00
_cell.angle_gamma   90.00
#
_symmetry.space_group_name_H-M   'P 1'
#
loop_
_entity.id
_entity.type
_entity.pdbx_description
1 polymer ?
#
loop_
_entity_poly.entity_id
_entity_poly.type
_entity_poly.pdbx_seq_one_letter_code
_entity_poly.pdbx_strand_id
1 'polypeptide(L)' 'MFKEKFIPGSKDNSHSIKLNDGSQIAVIGGGPAGSFFSYFFLDFAERIDLDVQIDVFEQ' A
#
# COMPACT_ATOMS: atom_id res chain seq x y z
N MET A 1 22.02 -16.40 2.69
CA MET A 1 22.21 -16.03 1.27
C MET A 1 21.03 -15.15 0.88
N PHE A 2 21.19 -13.84 1.09
CA PHE A 2 20.17 -12.82 0.84
C PHE A 2 20.05 -12.58 -0.66
N LYS A 3 18.82 -12.54 -1.18
CA LYS A 3 18.52 -11.94 -2.48
C LYS A 3 17.41 -10.92 -2.28
N GLU A 4 17.81 -9.72 -1.91
CA GLU A 4 16.98 -8.52 -2.11
C GLU A 4 16.69 -8.42 -3.62
N LYS A 5 15.42 -8.59 -3.97
CA LYS A 5 14.91 -8.19 -5.28
C LYS A 5 14.75 -6.67 -5.24
N PHE A 6 15.84 -5.97 -5.53
CA PHE A 6 15.79 -4.56 -5.86
C PHE A 6 15.03 -4.44 -7.19
N ILE A 7 13.79 -3.95 -7.16
CA ILE A 7 13.00 -3.64 -8.35
C ILE A 7 13.37 -2.19 -8.74
N PRO A 8 14.17 -1.97 -9.80
CA PRO A 8 14.45 -0.62 -10.24
C PRO A 8 13.15 0.00 -10.76
N GLY A 9 12.75 1.13 -10.17
CA GLY A 9 11.56 1.86 -10.57
C GLY A 9 11.55 2.16 -12.07
N SER A 10 10.57 1.59 -12.78
CA SER A 10 10.38 1.85 -14.20
C SER A 10 10.00 3.31 -14.39
N LYS A 11 10.79 3.99 -15.23
CA LYS A 11 10.69 5.40 -15.55
C LYS A 11 9.88 5.56 -16.84
N ASP A 12 8.60 5.18 -16.83
CA ASP A 12 7.70 5.29 -17.99
C ASP A 12 6.62 6.35 -17.77
N ASN A 13 6.73 7.46 -18.52
CA ASN A 13 5.89 8.65 -18.45
C ASN A 13 4.48 8.46 -19.08
N SER A 14 3.67 7.52 -18.56
CA SER A 14 2.19 7.49 -18.68
C SER A 14 1.53 6.21 -18.15
N HIS A 15 2.23 5.37 -17.37
CA HIS A 15 1.55 4.25 -16.69
C HIS A 15 0.77 4.76 -15.47
N SER A 16 -0.57 4.74 -15.56
CA SER A 16 -1.42 4.98 -14.39
C SER A 16 -1.14 3.89 -13.36
N ILE A 17 -0.50 4.25 -12.25
CA ILE A 17 -0.33 3.35 -11.12
C ILE A 17 -1.72 3.17 -10.51
N LYS A 18 -2.25 1.95 -10.61
CA LYS A 18 -3.52 1.55 -10.03
C LYS A 18 -3.29 0.43 -9.03
N LEU A 19 -4.04 0.47 -7.94
CA LEU A 19 -4.16 -0.63 -7.02
C LEU A 19 -4.99 -1.74 -7.68
N ASN A 20 -4.51 -2.96 -7.58
CA ASN A 20 -5.22 -4.16 -8.01
C ASN A 20 -5.34 -5.12 -6.82
N ASP A 21 -6.13 -6.17 -6.96
CA ASP A 21 -6.24 -7.20 -5.93
C ASP A 21 -4.87 -7.79 -5.55
N GLY A 22 -4.68 -8.05 -4.27
CA GLY A 22 -3.43 -8.49 -3.66
C GLY A 22 -2.35 -7.40 -3.56
N SER A 23 -2.68 -6.12 -3.80
CA SER A 23 -1.73 -5.03 -3.61
C SER A 23 -1.37 -4.85 -2.12
N GLN A 24 -0.09 -4.56 -1.86
CA GLN A 24 0.44 -4.31 -0.52
C GLN A 24 0.75 -2.83 -0.32
N ILE A 25 0.32 -2.28 0.82
CA ILE A 25 0.45 -0.87 1.16
C ILE A 25 1.20 -0.75 2.48
N ALA A 26 2.33 -0.06 2.45
CA ALA A 26 3.10 0.25 3.66
C ALA A 26 2.74 1.67 4.14
N VAL A 27 2.25 1.79 5.37
CA VAL A 27 1.96 3.05 6.04
C VAL A 27 3.07 3.34 7.03
N ILE A 28 3.78 4.45 6.85
CA ILE A 28 4.86 4.87 7.75
C ILE A 28 4.32 5.95 8.70
N GLY A 29 4.26 5.63 9.98
CA GLY A 29 3.70 6.45 11.06
C GLY A 29 2.32 5.95 11.50
N GLY A 30 2.24 5.39 12.71
CA GLY A 30 1.04 4.91 13.39
C GLY A 30 0.27 5.99 14.15
N GLY A 31 0.66 7.26 14.04
CA GLY A 31 -0.06 8.40 14.62
C GLY A 31 -1.49 8.58 14.07
N PRO A 32 -2.19 9.67 14.47
CA PRO A 32 -3.59 9.90 14.08
C PRO A 32 -3.84 9.85 12.57
N ALA A 33 -2.90 10.37 11.78
CA ALA A 33 -3.01 10.38 10.32
C ALA A 33 -2.92 8.96 9.70
N GLY A 34 -1.91 8.17 10.07
CA GLY A 34 -1.71 6.84 9.49
C GLY A 34 -2.74 5.82 9.95
N SER A 35 -3.13 5.88 11.23
CA SER A 35 -4.22 5.05 11.77
C SER A 35 -5.56 5.35 11.08
N PHE A 36 -5.89 6.64 10.89
CA PHE A 36 -7.13 7.01 10.19
C PHE A 36 -7.09 6.63 8.72
N PHE A 37 -5.96 6.85 8.03
CA PHE A 37 -5.80 6.41 6.66
C PHE A 37 -6.06 4.90 6.53
N SER A 38 -5.40 4.09 7.38
CA SER A 38 -5.54 2.63 7.33
C SER A 38 -6.99 2.20 7.55
N TYR A 39 -7.67 2.78 8.54
CA TYR A 39 -9.07 2.48 8.84
C TYR A 39 -10.01 2.82 7.66
N PHE A 40 -9.97 4.06 7.18
CA PHE A 40 -10.88 4.49 6.11
C PHE A 40 -10.55 3.85 4.76
N PHE A 41 -9.28 3.54 4.51
CA PHE A 41 -8.89 2.84 3.29
C PHE A 41 -9.40 1.39 3.29
N LEU A 42 -9.30 0.67 4.41
CA LEU A 42 -9.86 -0.69 4.52
C LEU A 42 -11.39 -0.68 4.38
N ASP A 43 -12.09 0.24 5.04
CA ASP A 43 -13.55 0.42 4.85
C ASP A 43 -13.90 0.73 3.40
N PHE A 44 -13.10 1.55 2.71
CA PHE A 44 -13.31 1.81 1.28
C PHE A 44 -13.05 0.57 0.43
N ALA A 45 -11.95 -0.15 0.66
CA ALA A 45 -11.57 -1.34 -0.07
C ALA A 45 -12.63 -2.45 0.07
N GLU A 46 -13.17 -2.67 1.26
CA GLU A 46 -14.26 -3.61 1.52
C GLU A 46 -15.53 -3.26 0.71
N ARG A 47 -15.89 -1.97 0.63
CA ARG A 47 -17.08 -1.52 -0.12
C ARG A 47 -16.98 -1.73 -1.62
N ILE A 48 -15.77 -1.79 -2.16
CA ILE A 48 -15.51 -1.99 -3.59
C ILE A 48 -15.01 -3.40 -3.90
N ASP A 49 -15.00 -4.30 -2.92
CA ASP A 49 -14.49 -5.68 -3.02
C ASP A 49 -13.03 -5.74 -3.53
N LEU A 50 -12.19 -4.82 -3.06
CA LEU A 50 -10.77 -4.76 -3.39
C LEU A 50 -9.96 -5.50 -2.32
N ASP A 51 -9.25 -6.56 -2.73
CA ASP A 51 -8.38 -7.33 -1.82
C ASP A 51 -7.02 -6.65 -1.67
N VAL A 52 -6.68 -6.21 -0.47
CA VAL A 52 -5.46 -5.44 -0.18
C VAL A 52 -4.93 -5.74 1.22
N GLN A 53 -3.61 -5.70 1.36
CA GLN A 53 -2.92 -5.82 2.64
C GLN A 53 -2.30 -4.48 3.03
N ILE A 54 -2.51 -4.07 4.29
CA ILE A 54 -1.89 -2.87 4.85
C ILE A 54 -0.96 -3.27 5.99
N ASP A 55 0.28 -2.82 5.90
CA ASP A 55 1.29 -2.94 6.95
C ASP A 55 1.61 -1.55 7.50
N VAL A 56 1.37 -1.34 8.80
CA VAL A 56 1.65 -0.07 9.49
C VAL A 56 2.96 -0.19 10.25
N PHE A 57 3.90 0.71 9.96
CA PHE A 57 5.20 0.79 10.59
C PHE A 57 5.28 2.05 11.46
N GLU A 58 5.69 1.90 12.71
CA GLU A 58 5.96 3.00 13.64
C GLU A 58 7.45 3.02 14.00
N GLN A 59 7.98 4.20 14.34
CA GLN A 59 9.38 4.40 14.72
C GLN A 59 9.62 4.22 16.22
#